data_AF-A0A0Q8NNW7-F1
#
_entry.id   AF-A0A0Q8NNW7-F1
#
_cell.length_a   1.000
_cell.length_b   1.000
_cell.length_c   1.000
_cell.angle_alpha   90.00
_cell.angle_beta   90.00
_cell.angle_gamma   90.00
#
_symmetry.space_group_name_H-M   'P 1'
#
loop_
_entity.id
_entity.type
_entity.pdbx_description
1 polymer ?
#
loop_
_entity_poly.entity_id
_entity_poly.type
_entity_poly.pdbx_seq_one_letter_code
_entity_poly.pdbx_strand_id
1 'polypeptide(L)' 'MASLIQTLAEMPKRDNSAYHKAMAEARRAFEEAEATLGGAVRVRMKTKQKRNGDYVVKWTFRREDE' A
#
# COMPACT_ATOMS: atom_id res chain seq x y z
N MET A 1 -8.48 -34.91 21.18
CA MET A 1 -7.21 -34.26 20.77
C MET A 1 -7.38 -33.80 19.34
N ALA A 2 -7.68 -32.50 19.13
CA ALA A 2 -7.80 -31.94 17.78
C ALA A 2 -6.42 -31.91 17.10
N SER A 3 -6.36 -32.22 15.80
CA SER A 3 -5.10 -32.15 15.06
C SER A 3 -4.67 -30.68 14.91
N LEU A 4 -3.37 -30.44 14.76
CA LEU A 4 -2.82 -29.10 14.51
C LEU A 4 -3.53 -28.38 13.35
N ILE A 5 -3.97 -29.15 12.35
CA ILE A 5 -4.70 -28.67 11.17
C ILE A 5 -6.09 -28.14 11.54
N GLN A 6 -6.80 -28.82 12.45
CA GLN A 6 -8.11 -28.40 12.93
C GLN A 6 -8.01 -27.11 13.76
N THR A 7 -6.97 -27.01 14.60
CA THR A 7 -6.68 -25.78 15.36
C THR A 7 -6.36 -24.59 14.45
N LEU A 8 -5.60 -24.79 13.37
CA LEU A 8 -5.31 -23.74 12.38
C LEU A 8 -6.54 -23.32 11.58
N ALA A 9 -7.45 -24.25 11.28
CA ALA A 9 -8.69 -23.96 10.56
C ALA A 9 -9.70 -23.18 11.41
N GLU A 10 -9.69 -23.39 12.73
CA GLU A 10 -10.53 -22.69 13.71
C GLU A 10 -9.98 -21.30 14.10
N MET A 11 -8.73 -20.98 13.75
CA MET A 11 -8.20 -19.64 13.95
C MET A 11 -9.00 -18.64 13.10
N PRO A 12 -9.46 -17.51 13.67
CA PRO A 12 -10.14 -16.47 12.91
C PRO A 12 -9.19 -15.98 11.81
N LYS A 13 -9.56 -16.28 10.55
CA LYS A 13 -8.85 -15.74 9.38
C LYS A 13 -8.89 -14.22 9.49
N ARG A 14 -7.72 -13.60 9.67
CA ARG A 14 -7.61 -12.15 9.73
C ARG A 14 -8.05 -11.59 8.38
N ASP A 15 -9.12 -10.79 8.37
CA ASP A 15 -9.57 -10.13 7.14
C ASP A 15 -8.54 -9.07 6.73
N ASN A 16 -7.78 -9.40 5.69
CA ASN A 16 -6.74 -8.53 5.12
C ASN A 16 -7.20 -7.85 3.82
N SER A 17 -8.49 -7.91 3.49
CA SER A 17 -9.03 -7.34 2.25
C SER A 17 -8.71 -5.85 2.12
N ALA A 18 -8.85 -5.08 3.20
CA ALA A 18 -8.54 -3.66 3.24
C ALA A 18 -7.05 -3.38 2.94
N TYR A 19 -6.14 -4.19 3.49
CA TYR A 19 -4.71 -4.07 3.22
C TYR A 19 -4.37 -4.35 1.76
N HIS A 20 -4.90 -5.45 1.22
CA HIS A 20 -4.67 -5.81 -0.19
C HIS A 20 -5.25 -4.77 -1.15
N LYS A 21 -6.43 -4.23 -0.84
CA LYS A 21 -7.03 -3.13 -1.59
C LYS A 21 -6.15 -1.88 -1.58
N ALA A 22 -5.66 -1.47 -0.41
CA ALA A 22 -4.76 -0.33 -0.28
C ALA A 22 -3.45 -0.53 -1.08
N MET A 23 -2.90 -1.74 -1.08
CA MET A 23 -1.70 -2.06 -1.89
C MET A 23 -1.99 -2.04 -3.39
N ALA A 24 -3.17 -2.47 -3.82
CA ALA A 24 -3.58 -2.39 -5.22
C ALA A 24 -3.82 -0.94 -5.68
N GLU A 25 -4.39 -0.10 -4.83
CA GLU A 25 -4.52 1.35 -5.08
C GLU A 25 -3.16 2.04 -5.14
N ALA A 26 -2.26 1.71 -4.21
CA ALA A 26 -0.90 2.21 -4.22
C ALA A 26 -0.15 1.90 -5.53
N ARG A 27 -0.27 0.68 -6.06
CA ARG A 27 0.34 0.31 -7.35
C ARG A 27 -0.25 1.10 -8.51
N ARG A 28 -1.58 1.20 -8.58
CA ARG A 28 -2.27 1.97 -9.63
C ARG A 28 -1.89 3.45 -9.66
N ALA A 29 -1.56 4.04 -8.51
CA ALA A 29 -1.10 5.43 -8.46
C ALA A 29 0.21 5.67 -9.25
N PHE A 30 1.08 4.67 -9.41
CA PHE A 30 2.29 4.79 -10.23
C PHE A 30 1.93 4.79 -11.72
N GLU A 31 1.10 3.84 -12.14
CA GLU A 31 0.62 3.73 -13.53
C GLU A 31 -0.10 5.02 -13.95
N GLU A 32 -0.97 5.54 -13.08
CA GLU A 32 -1.69 6.80 -13.32
C GLU A 32 -0.74 8.00 -13.38
N ALA A 33 0.30 8.03 -12.54
CA ALA A 33 1.30 9.09 -12.55
C ALA A 33 2.12 9.09 -13.85
N GLU A 34 2.56 7.92 -14.33
CA GLU A 34 3.28 7.80 -15.61
C GLU A 34 2.39 8.19 -16.80
N ALA A 35 1.15 7.74 -16.82
CA ALA A 35 0.17 8.11 -17.85
C ALA A 35 -0.13 9.61 -17.86
N THR A 36 -0.24 10.23 -16.68
CA THR A 36 -0.54 11.66 -16.53
C THR A 36 0.64 12.54 -16.88
N LEU A 37 1.85 12.14 -16.46
CA LEU A 37 3.06 12.94 -16.68
C LEU A 37 3.73 12.66 -18.04
N GLY A 38 3.33 11.58 -18.72
CA GLY A 38 3.72 11.27 -20.10
C GLY A 38 5.07 10.56 -20.23
N GLY A 39 5.45 9.73 -19.26
CA GLY A 39 6.71 8.99 -19.27
C GLY A 39 7.11 8.44 -17.90
N ALA A 40 8.33 7.93 -17.81
CA ALA A 40 8.88 7.39 -16.57
C ALA A 40 8.93 8.46 -15.47
N VAL A 41 8.56 8.06 -14.25
CA VAL A 41 8.47 8.97 -13.10
C VAL A 41 9.45 8.59 -12.00
N ARG A 42 10.05 9.60 -11.39
CA ARG A 42 10.75 9.48 -10.10
C ARG A 42 9.79 9.79 -8.96
N VAL A 43 9.91 9.06 -7.86
CA VAL A 43 9.05 9.23 -6.68
C VAL A 43 9.81 9.81 -5.51
N ARG A 44 9.29 10.92 -4.96
CA ARG A 44 9.71 11.45 -3.67
C ARG A 44 8.72 11.02 -2.58
N MET A 45 9.22 10.33 -1.57
CA MET A 45 8.44 9.94 -0.39
C MET A 45 8.66 10.92 0.77
N LYS A 46 7.58 11.30 1.44
CA LYS A 46 7.62 11.97 2.74
C LYS A 46 6.76 11.20 3.72
N THR A 47 7.27 10.92 4.90
CA THR A 47 6.51 10.29 5.98
C THR A 47 6.28 11.29 7.11
N LYS A 48 5.15 11.17 7.81
CA LYS A 48 4.87 11.91 9.03
C LYS A 48 4.03 11.08 9.97
N GLN A 49 4.36 11.08 11.24
CA GLN A 49 3.46 10.61 12.29
C GLN A 49 2.70 11.80 12.85
N LYS A 50 1.37 11.71 12.88
CA LYS A 50 0.52 12.74 13.46
C LYS A 50 0.35 12.50 14.97
N ARG A 51 -0.03 13.55 15.69
CA ARG A 51 -0.33 13.49 17.14
C ARG A 51 -1.46 12.53 17.50
N ASN A 52 -2.37 12.24 16.57
CA ASN A 52 -3.48 11.29 16.76
C ASN A 52 -3.08 9.82 16.55
N GLY A 53 -1.80 9.53 16.28
CA GLY A 53 -1.31 8.18 16.03
C GLY A 53 -1.23 7.77 14.56
N ASP A 54 -1.80 8.54 13.62
CA ASP A 54 -1.73 8.22 12.19
C ASP A 54 -0.27 8.24 11.69
N TYR A 55 0.14 7.19 11.00
CA TYR A 55 1.36 7.20 10.18
C TYR A 55 0.99 7.47 8.72
N VAL A 56 1.41 8.61 8.19
CA VAL A 56 1.07 9.05 6.83
C VAL A 56 2.28 8.98 5.93
N VAL A 57 2.10 8.41 4.75
CA VAL A 57 3.05 8.45 3.64
C VAL A 57 2.47 9.33 2.55
N LYS A 58 3.26 10.30 2.07
CA LYS A 58 2.94 11.13 0.90
C LYS A 58 3.94 10.81 -0.21
N TRP A 59 3.43 10.37 -1.35
CA TRP A 59 4.19 10.27 -2.59
C TRP A 59 4.02 11.51 -3.43
N THR A 60 5.08 11.89 -4.12
CA THR A 60 5.07 12.97 -5.11
C THR A 60 5.85 12.47 -6.30
N PHE A 61 5.15 12.33 -7.42
CA PHE A 61 5.69 11.88 -8.68
C PHE A 61 6.17 13.10 -9.47
N ARG A 62 7.29 12.95 -10.16
CA ARG A 62 7.84 13.92 -11.12
C ARG A 62 8.40 13.12 -12.28
N ARG A 63 8.53 13.72 -13.45
CA ARG A 63 9.24 13.02 -14.50
C ARG A 63 10.71 12.84 -14.13
N GLU A 64 11.33 11.82 -14.71
CA GLU A 64 12.74 11.50 -14.49
C GLU A 64 13.68 12.50 -15.19
N ASP A 65 13.24 13.12 -16.28
CA ASP A 65 13.97 14.12 -17.08
C ASP A 65 13.92 15.55 -16.50
N GLU A 66 13.26 15.76 -15.35
CA GLU A 66 13.03 17.06 -14.68
C GLU A 66 13.49 17.03 -13.22
#